data_AF-A0A3C0WIQ0-F1
#
_entry.id   AF-A0A3C0WIQ0-F1
#
_cell.length_a   1.000
_cell.length_b   1.000
_cell.length_c   1.000
_cell.angle_alpha   90.00
_cell.angle_beta   90.00
_cell.angle_gamma   90.00
#
_symmetry.space_group_name_H-M   'P 1'
#
loop_
_entity.id
_entity.type
_entity.pdbx_description
1 polymer ?
#
loop_
_entity_poly.entity_id
_entity_poly.type
_entity_poly.pdbx_seq_one_letter_code
_entity_poly.pdbx_strand_id
1 'polypeptide(L)'
;MTTRLKITIISILTMLLCHSTSALADGHVHINTGAQPSDLEMYAAEELETILQRLFGVETSIGAQNTDHPTVFLGNPGSNKTLAKAIGDLWPKVTDQGIVVKSHPNGRAIFVGGGSDAATLWAVYEFGYQHGVRYLLRDGDVYPDEKSLDLSSLDVVDEPEFRTRTWRTVNDFAIGPESWSLDEHRSVLRQLAKHRFNNLMIAVYAWQPYVHYSFNGIDKRTALMWYGEKLDLPPGAPGRNALRGLKFFENPHFSGKSTYEEMIIAGESYLKEIIREATRLGMTTGIVVNPFQYPKEFKTALEGSVDARGLNDLTIRPGANQSFDDGQLQLLAKAKISAYLHTYTDVDYIYITMPE
;
A
#
# COMPACT_ATOMS: atom_id res chain seq x y z
N MET A 1 -38.36 84.50 -11.22
CA MET A 1 -37.19 84.53 -10.31
C MET A 1 -36.60 83.13 -10.29
N THR A 2 -35.63 82.82 -11.18
CA THR A 2 -34.19 82.81 -10.87
C THR A 2 -33.90 81.86 -9.68
N THR A 3 -33.25 80.70 -9.82
CA THR A 3 -31.86 80.57 -10.29
C THR A 3 -31.46 79.08 -10.49
N ARG A 4 -30.91 78.75 -11.68
CA ARG A 4 -29.84 77.78 -12.08
C ARG A 4 -29.74 76.40 -11.37
N LEU A 5 -29.90 75.26 -12.05
CA LEU A 5 -28.99 74.62 -13.02
C LEU A 5 -27.55 74.39 -12.50
N LYS A 6 -27.25 73.17 -12.02
CA LYS A 6 -25.94 72.52 -12.21
C LYS A 6 -26.13 71.04 -12.54
N ILE A 7 -25.51 70.69 -13.66
CA ILE A 7 -25.46 69.43 -14.39
C ILE A 7 -24.22 68.64 -13.90
N THR A 8 -24.40 67.33 -13.73
CA THR A 8 -23.47 66.19 -13.96
C THR A 8 -22.06 66.23 -13.35
N ILE A 9 -21.64 65.09 -12.75
CA ILE A 9 -20.39 64.34 -13.06
C ILE A 9 -20.01 63.36 -11.93
N ILE A 10 -19.72 62.12 -12.33
CA ILE A 10 -18.96 61.01 -11.67
C ILE A 10 -19.73 60.21 -10.60
N SER A 11 -20.30 59.06 -10.97
CA SER A 11 -19.64 57.75 -11.17
C SER A 11 -19.13 57.13 -9.88
N ILE A 12 -19.77 56.00 -9.52
CA ILE A 12 -19.14 54.77 -9.00
C ILE A 12 -18.12 55.04 -7.89
N LEU A 13 -18.60 55.25 -6.67
CA LEU A 13 -17.74 55.21 -5.48
C LEU A 13 -17.98 53.89 -4.73
N THR A 14 -17.03 52.99 -4.99
CA THR A 14 -16.50 51.97 -4.05
C THR A 14 -17.44 50.88 -3.58
N MET A 15 -17.74 49.99 -4.51
CA MET A 15 -17.79 48.54 -4.28
C MET A 15 -16.35 48.02 -4.03
N LEU A 16 -15.78 48.34 -2.86
CA LEU A 16 -14.47 47.88 -2.35
C LEU A 16 -14.58 47.98 -0.82
N LEU A 17 -14.77 46.91 -0.05
CA LEU A 17 -13.77 45.89 0.26
C LEU A 17 -14.46 44.61 0.75
N CYS A 18 -14.91 43.77 -0.17
CA CYS A 18 -14.76 42.32 0.00
C CYS A 18 -13.66 41.90 -0.97
N HIS A 19 -12.43 42.33 -0.68
CA HIS A 19 -11.29 41.57 -1.14
C HIS A 19 -11.28 40.34 -0.23
N SER A 20 -11.90 39.25 -0.68
CA SER A 20 -11.34 37.94 -0.43
C SER A 20 -9.87 38.06 -0.83
N THR A 21 -9.00 38.23 0.16
CA THR A 21 -7.55 38.20 -0.02
C THR A 21 -7.27 36.97 -0.85
N SER A 22 -6.89 37.19 -2.11
CA SER A 22 -6.48 36.16 -3.03
C SER A 22 -5.41 35.34 -2.32
N ALA A 23 -5.76 34.13 -1.91
CA ALA A 23 -4.78 33.15 -1.50
C ALA A 23 -3.84 32.95 -2.70
N LEU A 24 -2.56 33.25 -2.47
CA LEU A 24 -1.41 33.17 -3.38
C LEU A 24 -1.26 34.30 -4.39
N ALA A 25 -0.51 35.35 -4.00
CA ALA A 25 0.03 36.32 -4.93
C ALA A 25 1.19 35.76 -5.80
N ASP A 26 1.83 34.66 -5.36
CA ASP A 26 3.04 34.11 -6.00
C ASP A 26 2.90 32.67 -6.52
N GLY A 27 1.73 32.03 -6.41
CA GLY A 27 1.53 30.66 -6.91
C GLY A 27 2.43 29.58 -6.29
N HIS A 28 3.11 29.85 -5.16
CA HIS A 28 4.06 28.94 -4.51
C HIS A 28 3.57 28.47 -3.14
N VAL A 29 3.67 27.16 -2.85
CA VAL A 29 3.37 26.54 -1.55
C VAL A 29 4.60 25.83 -0.97
N HIS A 30 4.88 26.06 0.32
CA HIS A 30 5.93 25.33 1.01
C HIS A 30 5.36 24.13 1.78
N ILE A 31 5.95 22.95 1.63
CA ILE A 31 5.64 21.75 2.41
C ILE A 31 6.70 21.61 3.49
N ASN A 32 6.31 21.87 4.74
CA ASN A 32 7.19 21.77 5.88
C ASN A 32 7.14 20.35 6.48
N THR A 33 8.23 19.59 6.37
CA THR A 33 8.33 18.20 6.88
C THR A 33 9.03 18.10 8.23
N GLY A 34 9.46 19.22 8.81
CA GLY A 34 10.41 19.21 9.92
C GLY A 34 11.82 18.78 9.48
N ALA A 35 12.76 18.76 10.44
CA ALA A 35 14.18 18.60 10.15
C ALA A 35 14.61 17.18 9.78
N GLN A 36 13.88 16.16 10.26
CA GLN A 36 14.22 14.75 10.11
C GLN A 36 12.95 13.91 9.90
N PRO A 37 12.23 14.10 8.77
CA PRO A 37 11.10 13.25 8.45
C PRO A 37 11.55 11.80 8.26
N SER A 38 10.67 10.85 8.57
CA SER A 38 10.92 9.46 8.17
C SER A 38 10.84 9.30 6.65
N ASP A 39 11.31 8.17 6.13
CA ASP A 39 11.21 7.85 4.70
C ASP A 39 9.74 7.89 4.21
N LEU A 40 8.79 7.45 5.05
CA LEU A 40 7.37 7.46 4.74
C LEU A 40 6.76 8.87 4.81
N GLU A 41 7.19 9.70 5.75
CA GLU A 41 6.79 11.12 5.78
C GLU A 41 7.35 11.90 4.59
N MET A 42 8.58 11.61 4.16
CA MET A 42 9.14 12.20 2.95
C MET A 42 8.36 11.75 1.71
N TYR A 43 8.04 10.46 1.59
CA TYR A 43 7.18 9.96 0.52
C TYR A 43 5.79 10.62 0.54
N ALA A 44 5.20 10.83 1.72
CA ALA A 44 3.94 11.58 1.85
C ALA A 44 4.07 13.04 1.39
N ALA A 45 5.22 13.68 1.62
CA ALA A 45 5.50 15.04 1.13
C ALA A 45 5.56 15.10 -0.40
N GLU A 46 6.18 14.11 -1.04
CA GLU A 46 6.26 13.98 -2.50
C GLU A 46 4.88 13.71 -3.14
N GLU A 47 4.06 12.87 -2.49
CA GLU A 47 2.67 12.64 -2.93
C GLU A 47 1.84 13.92 -2.77
N LEU A 48 2.01 14.66 -1.67
CA LEU A 48 1.33 15.94 -1.45
C LEU A 48 1.75 16.99 -2.46
N GLU A 49 3.04 17.08 -2.78
CA GLU A 49 3.59 17.94 -3.84
C GLU A 49 2.90 17.65 -5.17
N THR A 50 2.83 16.37 -5.56
CA THR A 50 2.17 15.95 -6.81
C THR A 50 0.69 16.35 -6.81
N ILE A 51 -0.01 16.16 -5.69
CA ILE A 51 -1.41 16.54 -5.53
C ILE A 51 -1.57 18.06 -5.67
N LEU A 52 -0.73 18.86 -5.00
CA LEU A 52 -0.80 20.31 -5.02
C LEU A 52 -0.54 20.87 -6.43
N GLN A 53 0.54 20.42 -7.08
CA GLN A 53 0.88 20.84 -8.44
C GLN A 53 -0.23 20.48 -9.42
N ARG A 54 -0.77 19.25 -9.35
CA ARG A 54 -1.77 18.77 -10.30
C ARG A 54 -3.17 19.35 -10.08
N LEU A 55 -3.57 19.61 -8.84
CA LEU A 55 -4.89 20.20 -8.55
C LEU A 55 -4.92 21.71 -8.73
N PHE A 56 -3.80 22.39 -8.44
CA PHE A 56 -3.83 23.84 -8.28
C PHE A 56 -2.82 24.59 -9.16
N GLY A 57 -1.99 23.89 -9.93
CA GLY A 57 -1.00 24.53 -10.81
C GLY A 57 0.06 25.34 -10.04
N VAL A 58 0.27 25.04 -8.75
CA VAL A 58 1.20 25.78 -7.89
C VAL A 58 2.61 25.21 -7.96
N GLU A 59 3.61 26.06 -7.82
CA GLU A 59 4.98 25.64 -7.52
C GLU A 59 5.09 25.21 -6.06
N THR A 60 6.01 24.28 -5.79
CA THR A 60 6.18 23.69 -4.46
C THR A 60 7.64 23.67 -4.03
N SER A 61 7.86 23.70 -2.72
CA SER A 61 9.18 23.39 -2.14
C SER A 61 9.01 22.57 -0.87
N ILE A 62 9.87 21.55 -0.69
CA ILE A 62 9.86 20.67 0.49
C ILE A 62 11.05 21.02 1.37
N GLY A 63 10.86 21.12 2.70
CA GLY A 63 11.95 21.37 3.63
C GLY A 63 11.54 21.60 5.08
N ALA A 64 12.53 21.90 5.93
CA ALA A 64 12.32 22.13 7.37
C ALA A 64 12.21 23.62 7.73
N GLN A 65 12.71 24.48 6.85
CA GLN A 65 12.84 25.92 7.05
C GLN A 65 11.47 26.61 7.08
N ASN A 66 11.38 27.69 7.86
CA ASN A 66 10.24 28.59 7.74
C ASN A 66 10.42 29.46 6.50
N THR A 67 9.32 29.74 5.81
CA THR A 67 9.28 30.61 4.64
C THR A 67 8.11 31.58 4.76
N ASP A 68 8.10 32.61 3.92
CA ASP A 68 6.97 33.56 3.85
C ASP A 68 5.82 33.03 2.96
N HIS A 69 6.01 31.90 2.28
CA HIS A 69 4.99 31.28 1.43
C HIS A 69 3.87 30.62 2.27
N PRO A 70 2.65 30.49 1.72
CA PRO A 70 1.64 29.60 2.28
C PRO A 70 2.22 28.21 2.55
N THR A 71 1.98 27.68 3.74
CA THR A 71 2.69 26.50 4.23
C THR A 71 1.74 25.34 4.56
N VAL A 72 2.03 24.16 4.02
CA VAL A 72 1.46 22.90 4.49
C VAL A 72 2.44 22.28 5.47
N PHE A 73 2.04 22.19 6.74
CA PHE A 73 2.80 21.47 7.76
C PHE A 73 2.44 19.99 7.70
N LEU A 74 3.41 19.16 7.34
CA LEU A 74 3.28 17.73 7.22
C LEU A 74 3.80 17.01 8.48
N GLY A 75 3.15 15.91 8.85
CA GLY A 75 3.59 15.03 9.93
C GLY A 75 2.80 15.23 11.21
N ASN A 76 3.42 15.01 12.37
CA ASN A 76 2.75 15.14 13.66
C ASN A 76 3.60 15.92 14.67
N PRO A 77 3.06 16.36 15.83
CA PRO A 77 3.84 17.13 16.81
C PRO A 77 5.08 16.40 17.35
N GLY A 78 5.10 15.07 17.26
CA GLY A 78 6.25 14.21 17.57
C GLY A 78 7.37 14.37 16.55
N SER A 79 7.08 14.16 15.26
CA SER A 79 8.06 14.19 14.15
C SER A 79 8.42 15.61 13.68
N ASN A 80 7.46 16.52 13.66
CA ASN A 80 7.64 17.90 13.18
C ASN A 80 7.46 18.94 14.31
N LYS A 81 8.57 19.42 14.85
CA LYS A 81 8.57 20.45 15.92
C LYS A 81 8.11 21.83 15.45
N THR A 82 8.24 22.13 14.17
CA THR A 82 7.76 23.39 13.60
C THR A 82 6.23 23.37 13.53
N LEU A 83 5.65 22.25 13.06
CA LEU A 83 4.22 21.98 13.13
C LEU A 83 3.70 22.09 14.57
N ALA A 84 4.36 21.44 15.53
CA ALA A 84 3.95 21.46 16.94
C ALA A 84 3.83 22.90 17.49
N LYS A 85 4.77 23.78 17.15
CA LYS A 85 4.75 25.19 17.56
C LYS A 85 3.67 25.98 16.82
N ALA A 86 3.46 25.71 15.54
CA ALA A 86 2.52 26.45 14.70
C ALA A 86 1.06 26.13 15.04
N ILE A 87 0.75 24.87 15.34
CA ILE A 87 -0.61 24.46 15.70
C ILE A 87 -0.91 24.63 17.20
N GLY A 88 0.10 24.47 18.06
CA GLY A 88 -0.07 24.53 19.52
C GLY A 88 -1.15 23.57 20.02
N ASP A 89 -2.01 24.06 20.91
CA ASP A 89 -3.09 23.28 21.53
C ASP A 89 -4.25 22.93 20.58
N LEU A 90 -4.20 23.39 19.32
CA LEU A 90 -5.21 23.06 18.32
C LEU A 90 -5.03 21.66 17.70
N TRP A 91 -3.92 20.97 18.00
CA TRP A 91 -3.73 19.59 17.54
C TRP A 91 -4.67 18.64 18.30
N PRO A 92 -5.57 17.91 17.60
CA PRO A 92 -6.50 17.01 18.24
C PRO A 92 -5.80 15.76 18.79
N LYS A 93 -6.39 15.16 19.82
CA LYS A 93 -5.95 13.84 20.27
C LYS A 93 -6.43 12.78 19.28
N VAL A 94 -5.49 12.11 18.63
CA VAL A 94 -5.74 11.00 17.70
C VAL A 94 -4.93 9.76 18.10
N THR A 95 -5.39 8.58 17.69
CA THR A 95 -4.64 7.32 17.79
C THR A 95 -3.52 7.28 16.75
N ASP A 96 -2.69 6.24 16.79
CA ASP A 96 -1.66 5.95 15.79
C ASP A 96 -2.21 5.87 14.35
N GLN A 97 -3.52 5.64 14.18
CA GLN A 97 -4.16 5.54 12.87
C GLN A 97 -5.09 6.71 12.52
N GLY A 98 -5.30 7.63 13.45
CA GLY A 98 -6.15 8.79 13.23
C GLY A 98 -5.45 9.84 12.36
N ILE A 99 -6.23 10.49 11.49
CA ILE A 99 -5.75 11.52 10.55
C ILE A 99 -6.26 12.91 10.92
N VAL A 100 -5.52 13.93 10.52
CA VAL A 100 -5.79 15.35 10.76
C VAL A 100 -5.48 16.13 9.49
N VAL A 101 -6.50 16.79 8.94
CA VAL A 101 -6.37 17.79 7.87
C VAL A 101 -7.09 19.05 8.32
N LYS A 102 -6.33 20.04 8.80
CA LYS A 102 -6.90 21.21 9.47
C LYS A 102 -6.28 22.51 8.97
N SER A 103 -7.11 23.45 8.52
CA SER A 103 -6.70 24.80 8.16
C SER A 103 -6.37 25.62 9.39
N HIS A 104 -5.33 26.44 9.29
CA HIS A 104 -5.05 27.47 10.28
C HIS A 104 -5.99 28.67 10.07
N PRO A 105 -6.52 29.31 11.13
CA PRO A 105 -7.49 30.42 11.01
C PRO A 105 -7.01 31.64 10.21
N ASN A 106 -5.70 31.82 10.03
CA ASN A 106 -5.13 32.90 9.22
C ASN A 106 -5.24 32.67 7.69
N GLY A 107 -5.71 31.49 7.25
CA GLY A 107 -5.86 31.14 5.82
C GLY A 107 -4.55 30.98 5.05
N ARG A 108 -3.40 30.95 5.73
CA ARG A 108 -2.06 30.84 5.11
C ARG A 108 -1.33 29.54 5.45
N ALA A 109 -1.92 28.72 6.31
CA ALA A 109 -1.34 27.44 6.67
C ALA A 109 -2.39 26.35 6.80
N ILE A 110 -1.99 25.12 6.55
CA ILE A 110 -2.78 23.91 6.80
C ILE A 110 -1.88 22.86 7.43
N PHE A 111 -2.45 22.04 8.30
CA PHE A 111 -1.81 20.92 8.96
C PHE A 111 -2.34 19.62 8.35
N VAL A 112 -1.45 18.80 7.81
CA VAL A 112 -1.77 17.52 7.16
C VAL A 112 -0.92 16.43 7.79
N GLY A 113 -1.55 15.54 8.54
CA GLY A 113 -0.81 14.56 9.33
C GLY A 113 -1.68 13.57 10.08
N GLY A 114 -1.08 12.78 10.97
CA GLY A 114 -1.82 11.82 11.78
C GLY A 114 -1.02 11.32 12.98
N GLY A 115 -1.53 10.33 13.71
CA GLY A 115 -0.82 9.82 14.89
C GLY A 115 0.40 8.94 14.60
N SER A 116 0.70 8.64 13.34
CA SER A 116 1.89 7.91 12.88
C SER A 116 2.28 8.35 11.47
N ASP A 117 3.45 7.92 11.00
CA ASP A 117 3.93 8.17 9.64
C ASP A 117 2.97 7.64 8.57
N ALA A 118 2.37 6.46 8.80
CA ALA A 118 1.35 5.89 7.91
C ALA A 118 0.06 6.73 7.91
N ALA A 119 -0.37 7.19 9.08
CA ALA A 119 -1.52 8.09 9.17
C ALA A 119 -1.25 9.45 8.52
N THR A 120 -0.01 9.96 8.56
CA THR A 120 0.39 11.15 7.79
C THR A 120 0.21 10.94 6.29
N LEU A 121 0.65 9.79 5.74
CA LEU A 121 0.39 9.46 4.34
C LEU A 121 -1.11 9.40 4.03
N TRP A 122 -1.91 8.79 4.90
CA TRP A 122 -3.38 8.73 4.71
C TRP A 122 -4.03 10.12 4.76
N ALA A 123 -3.52 11.03 5.59
CA ALA A 123 -4.00 12.41 5.67
C ALA A 123 -3.71 13.20 4.40
N VAL A 124 -2.57 12.95 3.73
CA VAL A 124 -2.27 13.53 2.41
C VAL A 124 -3.30 13.08 1.37
N TYR A 125 -3.68 11.80 1.39
CA TYR A 125 -4.71 11.29 0.50
C TYR A 125 -6.10 11.82 0.86
N GLU A 126 -6.38 12.02 2.14
CA GLU A 126 -7.61 12.69 2.57
C GLU A 126 -7.66 14.14 2.07
N PHE A 127 -6.55 14.87 2.15
CA PHE A 127 -6.45 16.22 1.58
C PHE A 127 -6.79 16.20 0.08
N GLY A 128 -6.22 15.27 -0.70
CA GLY A 128 -6.59 15.12 -2.12
C GLY A 128 -8.07 14.78 -2.31
N TYR A 129 -8.62 13.88 -1.50
CA TYR A 129 -10.02 13.47 -1.56
C TYR A 129 -11.00 14.61 -1.30
N GLN A 130 -10.73 15.45 -0.29
CA GLN A 130 -11.50 16.65 0.04
C GLN A 130 -11.48 17.67 -1.11
N HIS A 131 -10.42 17.69 -1.90
CA HIS A 131 -10.32 18.48 -3.12
C HIS A 131 -10.78 17.73 -4.38
N GLY A 132 -11.51 16.63 -4.25
CA GLY A 132 -12.18 15.97 -5.37
C GLY A 132 -11.36 14.92 -6.11
N VAL A 133 -10.13 14.61 -5.67
CA VAL A 133 -9.37 13.47 -6.21
C VAL A 133 -10.11 12.17 -5.87
N ARG A 134 -10.12 11.22 -6.81
CA ARG A 134 -10.68 9.88 -6.59
C ARG A 134 -9.62 8.83 -6.92
N TYR A 135 -9.34 7.99 -5.93
CA TYR A 135 -8.36 6.91 -6.05
C TYR A 135 -9.08 5.63 -6.49
N LEU A 136 -8.76 5.13 -7.70
CA LEU A 136 -9.34 3.91 -8.25
C LEU A 136 -8.31 2.78 -8.21
N LEU A 137 -8.73 1.58 -7.81
CA LEU A 137 -7.82 0.43 -7.66
C LEU A 137 -7.17 -0.03 -8.97
N ARG A 138 -7.86 0.10 -10.12
CA ARG A 138 -7.36 -0.34 -11.44
C ARG A 138 -6.88 0.79 -12.33
N ASP A 139 -7.65 1.87 -12.41
CA ASP A 139 -7.46 2.91 -13.43
C ASP A 139 -6.60 4.09 -12.94
N GLY A 140 -6.00 3.96 -11.74
CA GLY A 140 -5.18 5.00 -11.13
C GLY A 140 -6.01 6.10 -10.48
N ASP A 141 -5.44 7.30 -10.43
CA ASP A 141 -6.04 8.44 -9.75
C ASP A 141 -6.75 9.37 -10.75
N VAL A 142 -8.00 9.69 -10.46
CA VAL A 142 -8.79 10.64 -11.23
C VAL A 142 -8.75 11.98 -10.52
N TYR A 143 -8.25 12.99 -11.24
CA TYR A 143 -8.21 14.37 -10.77
C TYR A 143 -9.34 15.17 -11.41
N PRO A 144 -9.97 16.10 -10.67
CA PRO A 144 -10.85 17.09 -11.28
C PRO A 144 -10.05 18.09 -12.12
N ASP A 145 -10.75 18.98 -12.81
CA ASP A 145 -10.12 20.13 -13.46
C ASP A 145 -9.34 20.97 -12.43
N GLU A 146 -8.27 21.61 -12.91
CA GLU A 146 -7.43 22.50 -12.11
C GLU A 146 -8.28 23.62 -11.49
N LYS A 147 -7.99 23.96 -10.23
CA LYS A 147 -8.72 24.97 -9.47
C LYS A 147 -7.77 25.88 -8.71
N SER A 148 -8.25 27.03 -8.26
CA SER A 148 -7.48 27.89 -7.36
C SER A 148 -7.27 27.22 -6.01
N LEU A 149 -6.06 27.31 -5.44
CA LEU A 149 -5.79 26.78 -4.11
C LEU A 149 -6.52 27.62 -3.06
N ASP A 150 -7.36 26.94 -2.28
CA ASP A 150 -7.98 27.47 -1.06
C ASP A 150 -7.50 26.64 0.13
N LEU A 151 -6.70 27.25 1.00
CA LEU A 151 -6.21 26.62 2.23
C LEU A 151 -7.15 26.86 3.41
N SER A 152 -8.29 27.52 3.20
CA SER A 152 -9.24 27.82 4.27
C SER A 152 -10.24 26.67 4.47
N SER A 153 -10.91 26.67 5.64
CA SER A 153 -12.14 25.91 5.88
C SER A 153 -12.05 24.38 5.88
N LEU A 154 -10.85 23.79 5.94
CA LEU A 154 -10.67 22.35 6.16
C LEU A 154 -10.61 22.06 7.67
N ASP A 155 -11.45 21.15 8.14
CA ASP A 155 -11.42 20.64 9.52
C ASP A 155 -11.83 19.17 9.53
N VAL A 156 -10.90 18.31 9.12
CA VAL A 156 -11.06 16.86 9.13
C VAL A 156 -10.22 16.27 10.23
N VAL A 157 -10.87 15.56 11.13
CA VAL A 157 -10.25 14.69 12.14
C VAL A 157 -11.02 13.38 12.09
N ASP A 158 -10.34 12.30 11.75
CA ASP A 158 -10.99 11.02 11.46
C ASP A 158 -10.21 9.85 12.05
N GLU A 159 -10.93 8.83 12.51
CA GLU A 159 -10.40 7.62 13.16
C GLU A 159 -10.99 6.39 12.48
N PRO A 160 -10.20 5.33 12.24
CA PRO A 160 -10.74 4.12 11.65
C PRO A 160 -11.54 3.30 12.66
N GLU A 161 -12.72 2.84 12.25
CA GLU A 161 -13.53 1.88 13.02
C GLU A 161 -12.82 0.53 13.18
N PHE A 162 -12.15 0.07 12.12
CA PHE A 162 -11.41 -1.19 12.12
C PHE A 162 -9.91 -0.93 12.23
N ARG A 163 -9.29 -1.41 13.31
CA ARG A 163 -7.82 -1.31 13.49
C ARG A 163 -7.02 -2.04 12.43
N THR A 164 -7.57 -3.10 11.85
CA THR A 164 -6.91 -3.93 10.85
C THR A 164 -7.76 -3.94 9.59
N ARG A 165 -7.16 -3.52 8.48
CA ARG A 165 -7.77 -3.45 7.15
C ARG A 165 -6.86 -4.22 6.21
N THR A 166 -7.16 -5.50 6.07
CA THR A 166 -6.28 -6.49 5.43
C THR A 166 -6.62 -6.70 3.96
N TRP A 167 -5.59 -6.71 3.11
CA TRP A 167 -5.69 -7.18 1.73
C TRP A 167 -4.99 -8.54 1.57
N ARG A 168 -5.67 -9.53 0.98
CA ARG A 168 -5.09 -10.85 0.68
C ARG A 168 -4.50 -10.87 -0.73
N THR A 169 -3.28 -11.37 -0.89
CA THR A 169 -2.60 -11.41 -2.19
C THR A 169 -1.75 -12.67 -2.41
N VAL A 170 -1.11 -12.74 -3.58
CA VAL A 170 -0.43 -13.90 -4.19
C VAL A 170 -1.42 -15.02 -4.53
N ASN A 171 -1.83 -15.84 -3.56
CA ASN A 171 -2.70 -16.99 -3.81
C ASN A 171 -2.07 -17.96 -4.82
N ASP A 172 -2.87 -18.67 -5.61
CA ASP A 172 -2.51 -19.92 -6.30
C ASP A 172 -3.08 -20.08 -7.73
N PHE A 173 -3.79 -19.07 -8.25
CA PHE A 173 -4.42 -19.13 -9.57
C PHE A 173 -3.85 -18.10 -10.55
N ALA A 174 -3.75 -18.52 -11.80
CA ALA A 174 -3.28 -17.69 -12.92
C ALA A 174 -4.20 -16.51 -13.27
N ILE A 175 -5.44 -16.53 -12.81
CA ILE A 175 -6.40 -15.41 -12.95
C ILE A 175 -6.31 -14.42 -11.78
N GLY A 176 -5.42 -14.67 -10.82
CA GLY A 176 -5.26 -13.92 -9.59
C GLY A 176 -3.87 -13.30 -9.44
N PRO A 177 -3.57 -12.77 -8.23
CA PRO A 177 -2.34 -12.02 -8.01
C PRO A 177 -1.04 -12.81 -8.25
N GLU A 178 -1.07 -14.14 -8.16
CA GLU A 178 0.09 -14.99 -8.44
C GLU A 178 0.62 -14.82 -9.88
N SER A 179 -0.20 -14.30 -10.81
CA SER A 179 0.24 -14.01 -12.17
C SER A 179 0.82 -12.61 -12.37
N TRP A 180 0.68 -11.72 -11.38
CA TRP A 180 1.08 -10.32 -11.52
C TRP A 180 2.61 -10.18 -11.50
N SER A 181 3.12 -9.24 -12.28
CA SER A 181 4.48 -8.73 -12.15
C SER A 181 4.68 -7.99 -10.81
N LEU A 182 5.93 -7.76 -10.43
CA LEU A 182 6.24 -6.92 -9.27
C LEU A 182 5.74 -5.48 -9.43
N ASP A 183 5.76 -4.94 -10.65
CA ASP A 183 5.27 -3.58 -10.91
C ASP A 183 3.76 -3.48 -10.75
N GLU A 184 3.02 -4.51 -11.18
CA GLU A 184 1.57 -4.59 -10.94
C GLU A 184 1.26 -4.73 -9.44
N HIS A 185 2.01 -5.53 -8.70
CA HIS A 185 1.90 -5.56 -7.24
C HIS A 185 2.16 -4.20 -6.61
N ARG A 186 3.23 -3.51 -7.00
CA ARG A 186 3.57 -2.17 -6.50
C ARG A 186 2.47 -1.17 -6.79
N SER A 187 1.92 -1.20 -8.01
CA SER A 187 0.80 -0.35 -8.41
C SER A 187 -0.43 -0.55 -7.52
N VAL A 188 -0.84 -1.81 -7.31
CA VAL A 188 -1.99 -2.14 -6.45
C VAL A 188 -1.72 -1.76 -5.00
N LEU A 189 -0.53 -2.03 -4.46
CA LEU A 189 -0.18 -1.68 -3.07
C LEU A 189 -0.23 -0.17 -2.82
N ARG A 190 0.21 0.65 -3.77
CA ARG A 190 0.08 2.11 -3.69
C ARG A 190 -1.38 2.56 -3.63
N GLN A 191 -2.25 1.96 -4.45
CA GLN A 191 -3.68 2.27 -4.37
C GLN A 191 -4.30 1.78 -3.05
N LEU A 192 -3.89 0.63 -2.53
CA LEU A 192 -4.34 0.13 -1.23
C LEU A 192 -3.95 1.09 -0.08
N ALA A 193 -2.76 1.70 -0.13
CA ALA A 193 -2.36 2.72 0.84
C ALA A 193 -3.28 3.96 0.80
N LYS A 194 -3.71 4.40 -0.39
CA LYS A 194 -4.69 5.48 -0.57
C LYS A 194 -6.07 5.14 -0.01
N HIS A 195 -6.44 3.86 -0.05
CA HIS A 195 -7.62 3.32 0.61
C HIS A 195 -7.40 2.95 2.09
N ARG A 196 -6.26 3.37 2.66
CA ARG A 196 -5.88 3.19 4.07
C ARG A 196 -5.77 1.73 4.51
N PHE A 197 -5.60 0.78 3.60
CA PHE A 197 -5.24 -0.59 4.00
C PHE A 197 -3.89 -0.56 4.73
N ASN A 198 -3.79 -1.29 5.84
CA ASN A 198 -2.64 -1.25 6.74
C ASN A 198 -2.06 -2.63 7.05
N ASN A 199 -2.61 -3.67 6.43
CA ASN A 199 -2.12 -5.03 6.58
C ASN A 199 -2.18 -5.77 5.23
N LEU A 200 -1.07 -6.42 4.86
CA LEU A 200 -0.98 -7.29 3.71
C LEU A 200 -0.87 -8.74 4.16
N MET A 201 -1.79 -9.58 3.70
CA MET A 201 -1.80 -11.02 3.97
C MET A 201 -1.42 -11.79 2.71
N ILE A 202 -0.23 -12.39 2.71
CA ILE A 202 0.30 -13.17 1.60
C ILE A 202 -0.07 -14.62 1.82
N ALA A 203 -0.93 -15.18 0.98
CA ALA A 203 -1.33 -16.57 1.11
C ALA A 203 -0.55 -17.47 0.17
N VAL A 204 0.08 -18.50 0.75
CA VAL A 204 0.95 -19.44 0.05
C VAL A 204 0.61 -20.89 0.40
N TYR A 205 0.98 -21.78 -0.50
CA TYR A 205 0.63 -23.18 -0.47
C TYR A 205 1.85 -24.08 -0.62
N ALA A 206 1.71 -25.33 -0.21
CA ALA A 206 2.85 -26.21 0.04
C ALA A 206 3.68 -26.55 -1.22
N TRP A 207 3.06 -26.61 -2.39
CA TRP A 207 3.74 -26.90 -3.66
C TRP A 207 4.47 -25.69 -4.26
N GLN A 208 4.16 -24.48 -3.78
CA GLN A 208 4.65 -23.25 -4.39
C GLN A 208 6.13 -22.99 -4.12
N PRO A 209 6.79 -22.16 -4.95
CA PRO A 209 8.22 -21.93 -4.90
C PRO A 209 8.65 -20.88 -3.86
N TYR A 210 7.93 -20.73 -2.75
CA TYR A 210 8.15 -19.62 -1.81
C TYR A 210 8.97 -19.98 -0.57
N VAL A 211 9.26 -21.25 -0.35
CA VAL A 211 10.09 -21.68 0.78
C VAL A 211 10.74 -23.02 0.47
N HIS A 212 11.97 -23.18 0.95
CA HIS A 212 12.65 -24.47 1.02
C HIS A 212 12.77 -24.92 2.47
N TYR A 213 12.61 -26.23 2.70
CA TYR A 213 12.85 -26.87 3.98
C TYR A 213 13.15 -28.36 3.77
N SER A 214 13.81 -28.95 4.76
CA SER A 214 14.17 -30.36 4.79
C SER A 214 13.72 -30.99 6.10
N PHE A 215 13.41 -32.28 6.05
CA PHE A 215 13.00 -33.05 7.23
C PHE A 215 13.39 -34.50 7.07
N ASN A 216 14.06 -35.07 8.08
CA ASN A 216 14.52 -36.47 8.09
C ASN A 216 15.25 -36.92 6.80
N GLY A 217 16.12 -36.06 6.26
CA GLY A 217 16.87 -36.34 5.04
C GLY A 217 16.06 -36.24 3.74
N ILE A 218 14.81 -35.76 3.82
CA ILE A 218 13.97 -35.43 2.66
C ILE A 218 14.00 -33.92 2.46
N ASP A 219 14.48 -33.49 1.31
CA ASP A 219 14.42 -32.11 0.87
C ASP A 219 13.11 -31.87 0.11
N LYS A 220 12.48 -30.70 0.33
CA LYS A 220 11.44 -30.22 -0.58
C LYS A 220 12.05 -30.08 -1.98
N ARG A 221 11.38 -30.64 -2.99
CA ARG A 221 11.76 -30.61 -4.41
C ARG A 221 10.61 -30.18 -5.31
N THR A 222 9.40 -30.05 -4.76
CA THR A 222 8.26 -29.47 -5.47
C THR A 222 8.30 -27.94 -5.41
N ALA A 223 8.25 -27.27 -6.57
CA ALA A 223 8.24 -25.82 -6.73
C ALA A 223 7.45 -25.42 -7.99
N LEU A 224 6.13 -25.37 -7.87
CA LEU A 224 5.21 -25.22 -9.00
C LEU A 224 4.34 -23.96 -8.85
N MET A 225 4.03 -23.32 -9.98
CA MET A 225 2.99 -22.30 -10.08
C MET A 225 1.68 -22.96 -10.53
N TRP A 226 0.53 -22.41 -10.16
CA TRP A 226 -0.79 -22.78 -10.70
C TRP A 226 -1.07 -24.28 -10.75
N TYR A 227 -0.78 -24.98 -9.65
CA TYR A 227 -0.97 -26.43 -9.55
C TYR A 227 -0.18 -27.26 -10.60
N GLY A 228 0.88 -26.69 -11.18
CA GLY A 228 1.67 -27.33 -12.24
C GLY A 228 1.06 -27.23 -13.64
N GLU A 229 -0.04 -26.50 -13.80
CA GLU A 229 -0.67 -26.29 -15.09
C GLU A 229 0.17 -25.37 -15.97
N LYS A 230 0.28 -25.75 -17.26
CA LYS A 230 0.93 -24.94 -18.28
C LYS A 230 -0.14 -24.31 -19.17
N LEU A 231 -0.19 -22.99 -19.17
CA LEU A 231 -1.25 -22.25 -19.85
C LEU A 231 -0.82 -21.83 -21.25
N ASP A 232 -1.16 -22.66 -22.23
CA ASP A 232 -0.77 -22.46 -23.62
C ASP A 232 -1.46 -21.24 -24.26
N LEU A 233 -0.69 -20.46 -25.02
CA LEU A 233 -1.16 -19.37 -25.86
C LEU A 233 -0.93 -19.77 -27.34
N PRO A 234 -1.90 -20.45 -27.98
CA PRO A 234 -1.73 -20.94 -29.34
C PRO A 234 -1.60 -19.77 -30.34
N PRO A 235 -0.97 -19.99 -31.51
CA PRO A 235 -0.96 -19.00 -32.59
C PRO A 235 -2.38 -18.53 -32.92
N GLY A 236 -2.58 -17.22 -33.02
CA GLY A 236 -3.90 -16.62 -33.30
C GLY A 236 -4.78 -16.38 -32.06
N ALA A 237 -4.40 -16.85 -30.87
CA ALA A 237 -5.12 -16.50 -29.65
C ALA A 237 -5.00 -14.98 -29.37
N PRO A 238 -6.10 -14.28 -29.04
CA PRO A 238 -6.04 -12.86 -28.70
C PRO A 238 -5.04 -12.54 -27.58
N GLY A 239 -4.97 -13.40 -26.56
CA GLY A 239 -4.02 -13.27 -25.45
C GLY A 239 -2.56 -13.30 -25.89
N ARG A 240 -2.21 -14.09 -26.92
CA ARG A 240 -0.85 -14.13 -27.45
C ARG A 240 -0.41 -12.79 -28.04
N ASN A 241 -1.31 -12.13 -28.77
CA ASN A 241 -1.01 -10.82 -29.36
C ASN A 241 -0.87 -9.75 -28.28
N ALA A 242 -1.78 -9.75 -27.29
CA ALA A 242 -1.71 -8.84 -26.14
C ALA A 242 -0.41 -9.02 -25.34
N LEU A 243 0.06 -10.26 -25.24
CA LEU A 243 1.28 -10.64 -24.53
C LEU A 243 2.49 -10.75 -25.45
N ARG A 244 2.55 -9.94 -26.51
CA ARG A 244 3.73 -9.76 -27.38
C ARG A 244 4.33 -11.08 -27.92
N GLY A 245 3.47 -12.05 -28.21
CA GLY A 245 3.84 -13.31 -28.85
C GLY A 245 4.21 -14.45 -27.91
N LEU A 246 4.05 -14.30 -26.58
CA LEU A 246 4.30 -15.36 -25.60
C LEU A 246 3.60 -16.67 -26.00
N LYS A 247 4.33 -17.78 -25.85
CA LYS A 247 3.81 -19.14 -26.14
C LYS A 247 3.03 -19.72 -24.96
N PHE A 248 3.37 -19.30 -23.75
CA PHE A 248 2.73 -19.70 -22.52
C PHE A 248 2.40 -18.44 -21.74
N PHE A 249 1.24 -18.39 -21.10
CA PHE A 249 1.01 -17.41 -20.05
C PHE A 249 1.88 -17.82 -18.86
N GLU A 250 2.69 -16.89 -18.36
CA GLU A 250 3.62 -17.12 -17.26
C GLU A 250 3.72 -15.85 -16.42
N ASN A 251 4.01 -15.99 -15.12
CA ASN A 251 4.40 -14.84 -14.32
C ASN A 251 5.79 -14.36 -14.80
N PRO A 252 5.95 -13.08 -15.18
CA PRO A 252 7.22 -12.58 -15.70
C PRO A 252 8.43 -12.79 -14.78
N HIS A 253 8.23 -12.85 -13.46
CA HIS A 253 9.29 -13.08 -12.48
C HIS A 253 9.82 -14.53 -12.49
N PHE A 254 9.00 -15.48 -12.95
CA PHE A 254 9.32 -16.91 -13.05
C PHE A 254 9.64 -17.34 -14.49
N SER A 255 9.48 -16.44 -15.46
CA SER A 255 9.72 -16.70 -16.88
C SER A 255 11.10 -17.31 -17.12
N GLY A 256 11.13 -18.44 -17.82
CA GLY A 256 12.36 -19.16 -18.15
C GLY A 256 13.02 -19.92 -16.99
N LYS A 257 12.45 -19.91 -15.78
CA LYS A 257 12.94 -20.74 -14.67
C LYS A 257 12.36 -22.14 -14.77
N SER A 258 13.23 -23.14 -14.64
CA SER A 258 12.85 -24.53 -14.89
C SER A 258 13.38 -25.51 -13.85
N THR A 259 14.43 -25.16 -13.11
CA THR A 259 14.92 -25.98 -12.00
C THR A 259 14.27 -25.60 -10.68
N TYR A 260 14.30 -26.52 -9.71
CA TYR A 260 13.82 -26.26 -8.36
C TYR A 260 14.52 -25.06 -7.72
N GLU A 261 15.85 -24.99 -7.85
CA GLU A 261 16.67 -23.92 -7.29
C GLU A 261 16.34 -22.57 -7.91
N GLU A 262 16.19 -22.52 -9.24
CA GLU A 262 15.80 -21.30 -9.95
C GLU A 262 14.43 -20.79 -9.51
N MET A 263 13.48 -21.71 -9.32
CA MET A 263 12.13 -21.40 -8.88
C MET A 263 12.10 -20.89 -7.44
N ILE A 264 12.79 -21.55 -6.51
CA ILE A 264 12.86 -21.12 -5.11
C ILE A 264 13.51 -19.74 -4.98
N ILE A 265 14.64 -19.52 -5.65
CA ILE A 265 15.33 -18.21 -5.62
C ILE A 265 14.40 -17.11 -6.16
N ALA A 266 13.69 -17.38 -7.27
CA ALA A 266 12.73 -16.44 -7.82
C ALA A 266 11.55 -16.19 -6.87
N GLY A 267 10.96 -17.24 -6.29
CA GLY A 267 9.80 -17.10 -5.41
C GLY A 267 10.10 -16.39 -4.10
N GLU A 268 11.24 -16.67 -3.48
CA GLU A 268 11.68 -15.93 -2.30
C GLU A 268 11.90 -14.45 -2.60
N SER A 269 12.61 -14.15 -3.70
CA SER A 269 12.84 -12.76 -4.12
C SER A 269 11.53 -12.04 -4.41
N TYR A 270 10.59 -12.72 -5.07
CA TYR A 270 9.28 -12.18 -5.43
C TYR A 270 8.49 -11.75 -4.19
N LEU A 271 8.35 -12.65 -3.20
CA LEU A 271 7.63 -12.30 -1.97
C LEU A 271 8.35 -11.23 -1.15
N LYS A 272 9.68 -11.27 -1.07
CA LYS A 272 10.47 -10.25 -0.36
C LYS A 272 10.26 -8.85 -0.95
N GLU A 273 10.18 -8.72 -2.28
CA GLU A 273 9.90 -7.44 -2.93
C GLU A 273 8.48 -6.94 -2.68
N ILE A 274 7.48 -7.84 -2.65
CA ILE A 274 6.10 -7.51 -2.30
C ILE A 274 6.01 -7.04 -0.85
N ILE A 275 6.63 -7.77 0.07
CA ILE A 275 6.70 -7.43 1.51
C ILE A 275 7.35 -6.06 1.68
N ARG A 276 8.50 -5.83 1.05
CA ARG A 276 9.23 -4.56 1.14
C ARG A 276 8.39 -3.38 0.69
N GLU A 277 7.67 -3.49 -0.44
CA GLU A 277 6.81 -2.38 -0.90
C GLU A 277 5.66 -2.11 0.07
N ALA A 278 5.01 -3.16 0.61
CA ALA A 278 3.97 -2.98 1.62
C ALA A 278 4.50 -2.29 2.89
N THR A 279 5.64 -2.74 3.41
CA THR A 279 6.29 -2.11 4.58
C THR A 279 6.67 -0.66 4.29
N ARG A 280 7.23 -0.38 3.10
CA ARG A 280 7.56 0.99 2.66
C ARG A 280 6.34 1.91 2.67
N LEU A 281 5.15 1.37 2.42
CA LEU A 281 3.88 2.10 2.42
C LEU A 281 3.17 2.11 3.80
N GLY A 282 3.86 1.70 4.87
CA GLY A 282 3.34 1.71 6.23
C GLY A 282 2.35 0.58 6.53
N MET A 283 2.34 -0.49 5.73
CA MET A 283 1.55 -1.68 6.01
C MET A 283 2.35 -2.69 6.83
N THR A 284 1.68 -3.33 7.78
CA THR A 284 2.17 -4.59 8.34
C THR A 284 1.98 -5.72 7.34
N THR A 285 2.77 -6.78 7.45
CA THR A 285 2.73 -7.93 6.52
C THR A 285 2.66 -9.24 7.27
N GLY A 286 2.03 -10.25 6.66
CA GLY A 286 2.06 -11.59 7.18
C GLY A 286 1.83 -12.67 6.14
N ILE A 287 2.37 -13.87 6.42
CA ILE A 287 2.27 -15.01 5.52
C ILE A 287 1.32 -16.04 6.10
N VAL A 288 0.34 -16.48 5.29
CA VAL A 288 -0.57 -17.57 5.66
C VAL A 288 0.09 -18.89 5.31
N VAL A 289 0.21 -19.76 6.31
CA VAL A 289 0.79 -21.09 6.16
C VAL A 289 -0.17 -22.12 6.73
N ASN A 290 -0.46 -23.17 5.95
CA ASN A 290 -1.05 -24.39 6.49
C ASN A 290 0.08 -25.28 7.03
N PRO A 291 0.21 -25.49 8.35
CA PRO A 291 1.30 -26.27 8.90
C PRO A 291 1.15 -27.76 8.64
N PHE A 292 -0.03 -28.24 8.23
CA PHE A 292 -0.34 -29.67 8.09
C PHE A 292 -0.62 -30.10 6.65
N GLN A 293 -0.14 -29.32 5.67
CA GLN A 293 -0.18 -29.69 4.26
C GLN A 293 1.22 -29.62 3.67
N TYR A 294 1.65 -30.69 3.01
CA TYR A 294 3.03 -30.86 2.56
C TYR A 294 3.08 -31.39 1.12
N PRO A 295 4.15 -31.12 0.36
CA PRO A 295 4.39 -31.81 -0.90
C PRO A 295 4.49 -33.32 -0.74
N LYS A 296 4.17 -34.07 -1.80
CA LYS A 296 4.10 -35.54 -1.80
C LYS A 296 5.41 -36.24 -1.43
N GLU A 297 6.57 -35.61 -1.65
CA GLU A 297 7.87 -36.17 -1.27
C GLU A 297 7.99 -36.46 0.24
N PHE A 298 7.25 -35.75 1.10
CA PHE A 298 7.29 -35.96 2.56
C PHE A 298 6.47 -37.15 3.05
N LYS A 299 5.75 -37.85 2.16
CA LYS A 299 4.86 -38.97 2.52
C LYS A 299 5.59 -40.08 3.27
N THR A 300 6.83 -40.36 2.91
CA THR A 300 7.65 -41.40 3.56
C THR A 300 8.12 -41.01 4.96
N ALA A 301 8.14 -39.72 5.30
CA ALA A 301 8.47 -39.23 6.65
C ALA A 301 7.24 -39.09 7.57
N LEU A 302 6.03 -39.28 7.03
CA LEU A 302 4.76 -39.09 7.73
C LEU A 302 3.86 -40.32 7.51
N GLU A 303 4.17 -41.38 8.24
CA GLU A 303 3.32 -42.57 8.27
C GLU A 303 1.90 -42.20 8.70
N GLY A 304 0.88 -42.73 8.00
CA GLY A 304 -0.52 -42.36 8.24
C GLY A 304 -1.01 -41.09 7.50
N SER A 305 -0.14 -40.40 6.76
CA SER A 305 -0.57 -39.33 5.85
C SER A 305 -1.35 -39.87 4.64
N VAL A 306 -2.26 -39.04 4.14
CA VAL A 306 -3.08 -39.32 2.95
C VAL A 306 -2.88 -38.24 1.91
N ASP A 307 -3.10 -38.59 0.64
CA ASP A 307 -3.13 -37.62 -0.43
C ASP A 307 -4.27 -36.62 -0.17
N ALA A 308 -3.94 -35.34 -0.19
CA ALA A 308 -4.93 -34.28 -0.07
C ALA A 308 -5.64 -34.14 -1.43
N ARG A 309 -6.97 -34.11 -1.42
CA ARG A 309 -7.76 -33.90 -2.63
C ARG A 309 -7.68 -32.42 -3.01
N GLY A 310 -7.32 -32.16 -4.26
CA GLY A 310 -7.26 -30.80 -4.81
C GLY A 310 -6.92 -30.83 -6.29
N LEU A 311 -6.67 -29.67 -6.89
CA LEU A 311 -6.19 -29.63 -8.27
C LEU A 311 -4.82 -30.31 -8.34
N ASN A 312 -4.72 -31.31 -9.24
CA ASN A 312 -3.53 -32.15 -9.45
C ASN A 312 -3.00 -32.90 -8.22
N ASP A 313 -3.78 -32.98 -7.13
CA ASP A 313 -3.46 -33.71 -5.90
C ASP A 313 -1.99 -33.54 -5.45
N LEU A 314 -1.47 -32.31 -5.43
CA LEU A 314 -0.03 -32.05 -5.27
C LEU A 314 0.53 -32.29 -3.86
N THR A 315 -0.34 -32.51 -2.89
CA THR A 315 0.04 -32.48 -1.47
C THR A 315 -0.50 -33.68 -0.71
N ILE A 316 0.06 -33.88 0.47
CA ILE A 316 -0.42 -34.79 1.51
C ILE A 316 -0.88 -33.99 2.72
N ARG A 317 -1.71 -34.62 3.54
CA ARG A 317 -2.18 -34.12 4.83
C ARG A 317 -2.27 -35.27 5.84
N PRO A 318 -2.40 -34.98 7.15
CA PRO A 318 -2.73 -35.99 8.12
C PRO A 318 -4.00 -36.76 7.75
N GLY A 319 -3.92 -38.09 7.84
CA GLY A 319 -5.08 -38.96 7.70
C GLY A 319 -6.02 -38.88 8.91
N ALA A 320 -7.23 -39.44 8.80
CA ALA A 320 -8.24 -39.38 9.86
C ALA A 320 -7.80 -40.00 11.20
N ASN A 321 -6.84 -40.92 11.17
CA ASN A 321 -6.33 -41.61 12.35
C ASN A 321 -4.98 -41.05 12.84
N GLN A 322 -4.44 -40.02 12.19
CA GLN A 322 -3.17 -39.43 12.60
C GLN A 322 -3.43 -38.36 13.67
N SER A 323 -2.87 -38.58 14.86
CA SER A 323 -2.99 -37.63 15.97
C SER A 323 -2.18 -36.35 15.69
N PHE A 324 -2.68 -35.19 16.12
CA PHE A 324 -1.88 -33.95 16.15
C PHE A 324 -0.77 -33.97 17.23
N ASP A 325 -0.80 -34.97 18.13
CA ASP A 325 0.28 -35.26 19.08
C ASP A 325 1.35 -36.20 18.51
N ASP A 326 1.23 -36.60 17.24
CA ASP A 326 2.27 -37.35 16.53
C ASP A 326 3.56 -36.52 16.47
N GLY A 327 4.63 -37.03 17.09
CA GLY A 327 5.90 -36.32 17.19
C GLY A 327 6.55 -36.03 15.83
N GLN A 328 6.37 -36.89 14.83
CA GLN A 328 6.89 -36.63 13.47
C GLN A 328 6.08 -35.52 12.79
N LEU A 329 4.75 -35.54 12.93
CA LEU A 329 3.90 -34.48 12.41
C LEU A 329 4.23 -33.12 13.03
N GLN A 330 4.42 -33.07 14.35
CA GLN A 330 4.80 -31.84 15.05
C GLN A 330 6.20 -31.34 14.64
N LEU A 331 7.17 -32.25 14.50
CA LEU A 331 8.52 -31.88 14.08
C LEU A 331 8.55 -31.39 12.62
N LEU A 332 7.77 -31.98 11.71
CA LEU A 332 7.68 -31.49 10.34
C LEU A 332 6.96 -30.14 10.27
N ALA A 333 5.85 -29.98 11.00
CA ALA A 333 5.16 -28.69 11.11
C ALA A 333 6.11 -27.60 11.62
N LYS A 334 6.89 -27.92 12.67
CA LYS A 334 7.94 -27.03 13.19
C LYS A 334 9.00 -26.71 12.14
N ALA A 335 9.53 -27.71 11.44
CA ALA A 335 10.53 -27.49 10.38
C ALA A 335 10.02 -26.53 9.29
N LYS A 336 8.77 -26.71 8.85
CA LYS A 336 8.12 -25.84 7.87
C LYS A 336 7.93 -24.42 8.40
N ILE A 337 7.36 -24.24 9.59
CA ILE A 337 7.14 -22.90 10.19
C ILE A 337 8.48 -22.19 10.42
N SER A 338 9.48 -22.89 10.97
CA SER A 338 10.81 -22.34 11.16
C SER A 338 11.45 -21.90 9.85
N ALA A 339 11.25 -22.64 8.75
CA ALA A 339 11.74 -22.23 7.45
C ALA A 339 11.10 -20.91 6.99
N TYR A 340 9.78 -20.73 7.13
CA TYR A 340 9.14 -19.44 6.81
C TYR A 340 9.69 -18.29 7.67
N LEU A 341 9.85 -18.50 8.98
CA LEU A 341 10.39 -17.48 9.89
C LEU A 341 11.85 -17.12 9.58
N HIS A 342 12.65 -18.08 9.11
CA HIS A 342 14.04 -17.81 8.70
C HIS A 342 14.14 -17.16 7.32
N THR A 343 13.27 -17.53 6.38
CA THR A 343 13.27 -16.98 5.02
C THR A 343 12.70 -15.56 4.98
N TYR A 344 11.68 -15.29 5.78
CA TYR A 344 10.95 -14.02 5.83
C TYR A 344 11.04 -13.41 7.22
N THR A 345 12.19 -12.84 7.54
CA THR A 345 12.48 -12.26 8.88
C THR A 345 11.71 -10.97 9.16
N ASP A 346 11.23 -10.31 8.12
CA ASP A 346 10.69 -8.95 8.19
C ASP A 346 9.15 -8.92 8.22
N VAL A 347 8.50 -10.09 8.30
CA VAL A 347 7.03 -10.17 8.42
C VAL A 347 6.60 -9.99 9.87
N ASP A 348 5.49 -9.29 10.07
CA ASP A 348 4.91 -9.04 11.40
C ASP A 348 4.14 -10.26 11.91
N TYR A 349 3.57 -11.07 11.00
CA TYR A 349 2.68 -12.18 11.34
C TYR A 349 2.95 -13.45 10.53
N ILE A 350 2.78 -14.60 11.19
CA ILE A 350 2.51 -15.88 10.52
C ILE A 350 1.07 -16.25 10.87
N TYR A 351 0.22 -16.30 9.85
CA TYR A 351 -1.17 -16.73 9.99
C TYR A 351 -1.25 -18.25 9.81
N ILE A 352 -1.80 -18.95 10.78
CA ILE A 352 -1.98 -20.40 10.72
C ILE A 352 -3.39 -20.69 10.24
N THR A 353 -3.50 -21.44 9.13
CA THR A 353 -4.77 -22.02 8.69
C THR A 353 -4.79 -23.51 8.98
N MET A 354 -5.96 -24.03 9.37
CA MET A 354 -6.17 -25.46 9.48
C MET A 354 -6.53 -26.05 8.11
N PRO A 355 -6.24 -27.34 7.86
CA PRO A 355 -6.76 -28.05 6.69
C PRO A 355 -8.29 -28.01 6.68
N GLU A 356 -8.87 -27.78 5.50
CA GLU A 356 -10.31 -27.90 5.24
C GLU A 356 -10.79 -29.36 5.28
#